data_AF-A0A8X6SV19-F1
#
_entry.id   AF-A0A8X6SV19-F1
#
_cell.length_a   1.000
_cell.length_b   1.000
_cell.length_c   1.000
_cell.angle_alpha   90.00
_cell.angle_beta   90.00
_cell.angle_gamma   90.00
#
_symmetry.space_group_name_H-M   'P 1'
#
loop_
_entity.id
_entity.type
_entity.pdbx_description
1 polymer ?
#
loop_
_entity_poly.entity_id
_entity_poly.type
_entity_poly.pdbx_seq_one_letter_code
_entity_poly.pdbx_strand_id
1 'polypeptide(L)'
;MIYSQFGLAIHQNDHQARRRFVEWAQNEITVVPDFHKRILFSDEAHFWLNGYVNKQNCRIWSEANPQVYVETPLHPEKLTVWCAL
;
A
#
# COMPACT_ATOMS: atom_id res chain seq x y z
N MET A 1 -8.76 -24.72 -0.10
CA MET A 1 -9.04 -23.37 0.44
C MET A 1 -7.95 -23.05 1.44
N ILE A 2 -7.02 -22.16 1.11
CA ILE A 2 -6.00 -21.68 2.05
C ILE A 2 -6.16 -20.16 2.07
N TYR A 3 -6.74 -19.65 3.15
CA TYR A 3 -6.80 -18.21 3.40
C TYR A 3 -5.39 -17.76 3.75
N SER A 4 -4.77 -16.93 2.91
CA SER A 4 -3.55 -16.23 3.29
C SER A 4 -3.94 -15.00 4.10
N GLN A 5 -3.74 -15.07 5.42
CA GLN A 5 -3.93 -13.94 6.33
C GLN A 5 -2.69 -13.04 6.27
N PHE A 6 -2.63 -12.14 5.30
CA PHE A 6 -1.61 -11.08 5.22
C PHE A 6 -2.25 -9.70 5.07
N GLY A 7 -3.22 -9.39 5.94
CA GLY A 7 -3.56 -7.99 6.22
C GLY A 7 -2.52 -7.41 7.19
N LEU A 8 -2.12 -6.15 7.01
CA LEU A 8 -1.40 -5.40 8.04
C LEU A 8 -2.13 -5.57 9.38
N ALA A 9 -1.43 -6.00 10.43
CA ALA A 9 -2.02 -6.15 11.75
C ALA A 9 -2.45 -4.76 12.24
N ILE A 10 -3.77 -4.54 12.33
CA ILE A 10 -4.32 -3.28 12.84
C ILE A 10 -4.07 -3.28 14.35
N HIS A 11 -3.32 -2.29 14.84
CA HIS A 11 -3.10 -2.15 16.28
C HIS A 11 -4.38 -1.66 16.97
N GLN A 12 -4.54 -2.00 18.25
CA GLN A 12 -5.77 -1.76 19.01
C GLN A 12 -6.25 -0.29 18.95
N ASN A 13 -5.32 0.66 18.86
CA ASN A 13 -5.62 2.10 18.86
C ASN A 13 -5.71 2.72 17.46
N ASP A 14 -5.38 2.01 16.40
CA ASP A 14 -5.34 2.57 15.03
C ASP A 14 -6.72 3.05 14.60
N HIS A 15 -7.78 2.32 14.97
CA HIS A 15 -9.15 2.72 14.66
C HIS A 15 -9.51 4.07 15.31
N GLN A 16 -9.11 4.28 16.56
CA GLN A 16 -9.38 5.54 17.25
C GLN A 16 -8.53 6.67 16.68
N ALA A 17 -7.24 6.43 16.43
CA ALA A 17 -6.34 7.42 15.85
C ALA A 17 -6.82 7.88 14.46
N ARG A 18 -7.20 6.92 13.60
CA ARG A 18 -7.75 7.21 12.27
C ARG A 18 -9.05 7.99 12.34
N ARG A 19 -9.94 7.66 13.29
CA ARG A 19 -11.20 8.39 13.49
C ARG A 19 -10.95 9.84 13.91
N ARG A 20 -10.09 10.06 14.93
CA ARG A 20 -9.74 11.40 15.41
C ARG A 20 -9.13 12.26 14.31
N PHE A 21 -8.25 11.69 13.49
CA PHE A 21 -7.67 12.38 12.35
C PHE A 21 -8.74 12.83 11.35
N VAL A 22 -9.68 11.94 10.98
CA VAL A 22 -10.74 12.27 10.03
C VAL A 22 -11.67 13.36 10.56
N GLU A 23 -12.06 13.27 11.84
CA GLU A 23 -12.90 14.28 12.48
C GLU A 23 -12.22 15.66 12.48
N TRP A 24 -10.93 15.72 12.82
CA TRP A 24 -10.15 16.95 12.75
C TRP A 24 -10.03 17.48 11.30
N ALA A 25 -9.64 16.64 10.35
CA ALA A 25 -9.42 17.04 8.97
C ALA A 25 -10.70 17.58 8.31
N GLN A 26 -11.86 16.98 8.59
CA GLN A 26 -13.16 17.45 8.09
C GLN A 26 -13.50 18.85 8.60
N ASN A 27 -13.19 19.13 9.87
CA ASN A 27 -13.40 20.47 10.44
C ASN A 27 -12.50 21.51 9.76
N GLU A 28 -11.20 21.22 9.59
CA GLU A 28 -10.26 22.14 8.93
C GLU A 28 -10.65 22.42 7.47
N ILE A 29 -11.05 21.39 6.72
CA ILE A 29 -11.53 21.54 5.33
C ILE A 29 -12.75 22.46 5.25
N THR A 30 -13.62 22.46 6.27
CA THR A 30 -14.84 23.27 6.31
C THR A 30 -14.56 24.71 6.75
N VAL A 31 -13.64 24.90 7.71
CA VAL A 31 -13.38 26.21 8.34
C VAL A 31 -12.35 27.03 7.58
N VAL A 32 -11.34 26.40 6.98
CA VAL A 32 -10.22 27.09 6.33
C VAL A 32 -10.42 27.10 4.81
N PRO A 33 -10.60 28.28 4.18
CA PRO A 33 -10.70 28.37 2.73
C PRO A 33 -9.45 27.79 2.05
N ASP A 34 -9.68 26.96 1.03
CA ASP A 34 -8.64 26.29 0.25
C ASP A 34 -7.64 25.48 1.09
N PHE A 35 -8.06 24.92 2.24
CA PHE A 35 -7.18 24.14 3.13
C PHE A 35 -6.35 23.07 2.40
N HIS A 36 -6.97 22.34 1.48
CA HIS A 36 -6.32 21.29 0.68
C HIS A 36 -5.12 21.79 -0.14
N LYS A 37 -5.08 23.07 -0.55
CA LYS A 37 -3.95 23.65 -1.29
C LYS A 37 -2.76 23.99 -0.41
N ARG A 38 -2.93 23.94 0.92
CA ARG A 38 -1.89 24.23 1.91
C ARG A 38 -1.20 22.97 2.40
N ILE A 39 -1.66 21.79 1.96
CA ILE A 39 -1.10 20.51 2.34
C ILE A 39 -0.14 20.07 1.22
N LEU A 40 1.10 19.77 1.60
CA LEU A 40 2.06 19.08 0.76
C LEU A 40 2.11 17.63 1.22
N PHE A 41 1.64 16.70 0.40
CA PHE A 41 1.75 15.28 0.68
C PHE A 41 3.10 14.77 0.20
N SER A 42 3.67 13.80 0.90
CA SER A 42 4.85 13.09 0.41
C SER A 42 4.73 11.61 0.67
N ASP A 43 5.39 10.82 -0.16
CA ASP A 43 5.44 9.37 -0.03
C ASP A 43 6.73 8.80 -0.60
N GLU A 44 7.05 7.57 -0.21
CA GLU A 44 8.13 6.77 -0.75
C GLU A 44 7.55 5.54 -1.46
N ALA A 45 7.95 5.32 -2.71
CA ALA A 45 7.55 4.17 -3.50
C ALA A 45 8.75 3.40 -4.03
N HIS A 46 8.63 2.07 -4.08
CA HIS A 46 9.61 1.18 -4.70
C HIS A 46 9.11 0.68 -6.05
N PHE A 47 9.92 0.87 -7.09
CA PHE A 47 9.68 0.36 -8.44
C PHE A 47 10.71 -0.70 -8.78
N TRP A 48 10.27 -1.87 -9.21
CA TRP A 48 11.17 -2.96 -9.60
C TRP A 48 11.57 -2.80 -11.08
N LEU A 49 12.87 -2.89 -11.37
CA LEU A 49 13.40 -2.63 -12.71
C LEU A 49 13.21 -3.79 -13.70
N ASN A 50 12.90 -4.98 -13.19
CA ASN A 50 12.83 -6.22 -13.97
C ASN A 50 11.41 -6.80 -14.10
N GLY A 51 10.38 -5.99 -13.86
CA GLY A 51 8.98 -6.46 -13.88
C GLY A 51 8.63 -7.43 -12.76
N TYR A 52 9.39 -7.44 -11.66
CA TYR A 52 9.10 -8.27 -10.49
C TYR A 52 7.67 -8.07 -10.00
N VAL A 53 6.91 -9.15 -10.04
CA VAL A 53 5.55 -9.20 -9.50
C VAL A 53 5.67 -9.58 -8.03
N ASN A 54 5.17 -8.72 -7.13
CA ASN A 54 5.06 -9.07 -5.72
C ASN A 54 4.34 -10.41 -5.58
N LYS A 55 4.91 -11.35 -4.82
CA LYS A 55 4.33 -12.67 -4.55
C LYS A 55 2.88 -12.59 -4.07
N GLN A 56 2.50 -11.55 -3.33
CA GLN A 56 1.11 -11.32 -2.89
C GLN A 56 0.14 -11.00 -4.04
N ASN A 57 0.64 -10.42 -5.14
CA ASN A 57 -0.13 -10.09 -6.34
C ASN A 57 0.01 -11.17 -7.44
N CYS A 58 0.88 -12.16 -7.26
CA CYS A 58 1.07 -13.26 -8.22
C CYS A 58 -0.02 -14.31 -8.03
N ARG A 59 -1.11 -14.21 -8.81
CA ARG A 59 -2.21 -15.18 -8.80
C ARG A 59 -2.24 -15.98 -10.10
N ILE A 60 -1.92 -17.26 -9.99
CA ILE A 60 -1.99 -18.23 -11.11
C ILE A 60 -3.36 -18.90 -11.05
N TRP A 61 -4.08 -18.89 -12.17
CA TRP A 61 -5.40 -19.54 -12.32
C TRP A 61 -5.27 -20.76 -13.23
N SER A 62 -5.88 -21.88 -12.84
CA SER A 62 -5.92 -23.12 -13.61
C SER A 62 -7.09 -23.98 -13.13
N GLU A 63 -7.67 -24.80 -14.02
CA GLU A 63 -8.78 -25.72 -13.70
C GLU A 63 -8.34 -26.89 -12.81
N ALA A 64 -7.07 -27.29 -12.88
CA ALA A 64 -6.41 -28.25 -12.00
C ALA A 64 -5.16 -27.63 -11.34
N ASN A 65 -4.67 -28.20 -10.23
CA ASN A 65 -3.47 -27.68 -9.54
C ASN A 65 -2.30 -27.57 -10.54
N PRO A 66 -1.87 -26.35 -10.92
CA PRO A 66 -0.99 -26.19 -12.07
C PRO A 66 0.45 -26.65 -11.80
N GLN A 67 0.83 -26.93 -10.54
CA GLN A 67 2.20 -27.28 -10.14
C GLN A 67 3.27 -26.31 -10.71
N VAL A 68 2.87 -25.05 -10.92
CA VAL A 68 3.76 -24.02 -11.48
C VAL A 68 4.56 -23.39 -10.35
N TYR A 69 5.88 -23.46 -10.47
CA TYR A 69 6.82 -22.74 -9.63
C TYR A 69 7.48 -21.66 -10.50
N VAL A 70 7.26 -20.39 -10.15
CA VAL A 70 7.97 -19.27 -10.77
C VAL A 70 9.12 -18.89 -9.84
N GLU A 71 10.33 -19.22 -10.26
CA GLU A 71 11.53 -18.78 -9.56
C GLU A 71 11.73 -17.28 -9.81
N THR A 72 11.83 -16.51 -8.73
CA THR A 72 12.14 -15.09 -8.79
C THR A 72 13.43 -14.82 -8.03
N PRO A 73 14.31 -13.93 -8.53
CA PRO A 73 15.52 -13.56 -7.81
C PRO A 73 15.19 -13.01 -6.43
N LEU A 74 15.98 -13.38 -5.42
CA LEU A 74 15.76 -13.02 -4.02
C LEU A 74 15.90 -11.51 -3.78
N HIS A 75 16.71 -10.84 -4.60
CA HIS A 75 16.97 -9.39 -4.52
C HIS A 75 16.89 -8.76 -5.92
N PRO A 76 15.68 -8.60 -6.47
CA PRO A 76 15.52 -7.87 -7.71
C PRO A 76 15.95 -6.41 -7.52
N GLU A 77 16.60 -5.84 -8.52
CA GLU A 77 16.96 -4.42 -8.47
C GLU A 77 15.70 -3.57 -8.40
N LYS A 78 15.70 -2.59 -7.49
CA LYS A 78 14.61 -1.65 -7.29
C LYS A 78 15.12 -0.22 -7.26
N LEU A 79 14.29 0.68 -7.76
CA LEU A 79 14.42 2.11 -7.61
C LEU A 79 13.49 2.56 -6.48
N THR A 80 14.05 3.20 -5.46
CA THR A 80 13.27 3.92 -4.44
C THR A 80 13.13 5.36 -4.88
N VAL A 81 11.90 5.85 -4.92
CA VAL A 81 11.59 7.24 -5.25
C VAL A 81 10.86 7.85 -4.08
N TRP A 82 11.31 9.02 -3.67
CA TRP A 82 10.57 9.90 -2.79
C TRP A 82 9.98 11.05 -3.60
N CYS A 83 8.72 11.40 -3.35
CA CYS A 83 8.07 12.50 -4.04
C CYS A 83 7.18 13.28 -3.06
N ALA A 84 7.02 14.57 -3.33
CA ALA A 84 6.07 15.43 -2.63
C ALA A 84 5.27 16.27 -3.62
N LEU A 85 3.95 16.40 -3.37
CA LEU A 85 2.96 17.05 -4.22
C LEU A 85 1.94 17.85 -3.41
#